data_AF-A0A401PYQ9-F1
#
_entry.id   AF-A0A401PYQ9-F1
#
_cell.length_a   1.000
_cell.length_b   1.000
_cell.length_c   1.000
_cell.angle_alpha   90.00
_cell.angle_beta   90.00
_cell.angle_gamma   90.00
#
_symmetry.space_group_name_H-M   'P 1'
#
loop_
_entity.id
_entity.type
_entity.pdbx_description
1 polymer ?
#
loop_
_entity_poly.entity_id
_entity_poly.type
_entity_poly.pdbx_seq_one_letter_code
_entity_poly.pdbx_strand_id
1 'polypeptide(L)' 'AEDIYIKFKKPVSWIKGYLKSFGVYQIYLKNDPENAKASLDKVEQRLINALGGSSETIVELSLKYYCLLATKPE' A
#
# COMPACT_ATOMS: atom_id res chain seq x y z
N ALA A 1 0.80 -16.85 -18.16
CA ALA A 1 1.63 -15.80 -17.55
C ALA A 1 1.94 -16.26 -16.13
N GLU A 2 3.21 -16.29 -15.74
CA GLU A 2 3.56 -16.57 -14.34
C GLU A 2 3.10 -15.40 -13.47
N ASP A 3 2.67 -15.70 -12.24
CA ASP A 3 2.34 -14.65 -11.29
C ASP A 3 3.63 -14.00 -10.77
N ILE A 4 3.86 -12.74 -11.14
CA ILE A 4 5.01 -11.97 -10.68
C ILE A 4 4.63 -11.25 -9.39
N TYR A 5 5.37 -11.47 -8.32
CA TYR A 5 5.20 -10.76 -7.06
C TYR A 5 6.45 -10.00 -6.66
N ILE A 6 6.28 -8.74 -6.26
CA ILE A 6 7.31 -8.00 -5.52
C ILE A 6 6.95 -8.08 -4.04
N LYS A 7 7.92 -8.54 -3.24
CA LYS A 7 7.77 -8.69 -1.80
C LYS A 7 8.71 -7.77 -1.06
N PHE A 8 8.22 -7.15 0.00
CA PHE A 8 9.08 -6.37 0.89
C PHE A 8 8.59 -6.44 2.33
N LYS A 9 9.55 -6.39 3.26
CA LYS A 9 9.31 -6.40 4.70
C LYS A 9 9.42 -4.97 5.23
N LYS A 10 8.35 -4.47 5.83
CA LYS A 10 8.26 -3.10 6.36
C LYS A 10 7.45 -3.07 7.66
N PRO A 11 7.71 -2.10 8.55
CA PRO A 11 6.85 -1.90 9.72
C PRO A 11 5.45 -1.43 9.30
N VAL A 12 4.44 -1.69 10.13
CA VAL A 12 3.06 -1.23 9.88
C VAL A 12 3.00 0.29 9.71
N SER A 13 3.81 1.05 10.45
CA SER A 13 3.92 2.52 10.34
C SER A 13 4.27 3.01 8.93
N TRP A 14 5.00 2.21 8.14
CA TRP A 14 5.39 2.54 6.77
C TRP A 14 4.20 2.57 5.79
N ILE A 15 3.13 1.82 6.09
CA ILE A 15 1.96 1.67 5.19
C ILE A 15 1.25 2.99 4.95
N LYS A 16 1.21 3.90 5.93
CA LYS A 16 0.62 5.23 5.73
C LYS A 16 1.36 6.02 4.65
N GLY A 17 2.69 5.98 4.67
CA GLY A 17 3.52 6.62 3.64
C GLY A 17 3.31 5.99 2.28
N TYR A 18 3.23 4.66 2.22
CA TYR A 18 2.97 3.92 1.00
C TYR A 18 1.60 4.28 0.38
N LEU A 19 0.53 4.28 1.16
CA LEU A 19 -0.82 4.64 0.68
C LEU A 19 -0.90 6.11 0.25
N LYS A 20 -0.16 7.02 0.89
CA LYS A 20 -0.06 8.42 0.44
C LYS A 20 0.51 8.54 -0.98
N SER A 21 1.34 7.61 -1.44
CA SER A 21 1.91 7.67 -2.79
C SER A 21 0.89 7.36 -3.89
N PHE A 22 -0.29 6.85 -3.55
CA PHE A 22 -1.27 6.42 -4.53
C PHE A 22 -2.04 7.62 -5.09
N GLY A 23 -2.17 7.71 -6.41
CA GLY A 23 -2.92 8.79 -7.06
C GLY A 23 -4.38 8.89 -6.59
N VAL A 24 -5.02 7.75 -6.32
CA VAL A 24 -6.39 7.72 -5.77
C VAL A 24 -6.48 8.37 -4.39
N TYR A 25 -5.45 8.21 -3.55
CA TYR A 25 -5.41 8.88 -2.26
C TYR A 25 -5.24 10.39 -2.41
N GLN A 26 -4.43 10.85 -3.38
CA GLN A 26 -4.26 12.27 -3.66
C GLN A 26 -5.58 12.93 -4.13
N ILE A 27 -6.35 12.22 -4.97
CA ILE A 27 -7.69 12.67 -5.37
C ILE A 27 -8.61 12.73 -4.14
N TYR A 28 -8.61 11.69 -3.30
CA TYR A 28 -9.42 11.67 -2.09
C TYR A 28 -9.05 12.82 -1.13
N LEU A 29 -7.75 13.05 -0.93
CA LEU A 29 -7.22 14.14 -0.11
C LEU A 29 -7.65 15.51 -0.62
N LYS A 30 -7.75 15.71 -1.94
CA LYS A 30 -8.22 16.97 -2.53
C LYS A 30 -9.72 17.18 -2.29
N ASN A 31 -10.52 16.12 -2.36
CA ASN A 31 -11.97 16.20 -2.24
C ASN A 31 -12.44 16.29 -0.77
N ASP A 32 -11.78 15.58 0.13
CA ASP A 32 -12.11 15.53 1.56
C ASP A 32 -10.84 15.36 2.42
N PRO A 33 -10.15 16.46 2.75
CA PRO A 33 -8.86 16.40 3.41
C PRO A 33 -8.87 15.79 4.82
N GLU A 34 -9.93 16.05 5.59
CA GLU A 34 -10.03 15.59 6.99
C GLU A 34 -10.28 14.09 7.05
N ASN A 35 -11.26 13.59 6.29
CA ASN A 35 -11.54 12.16 6.25
C ASN A 35 -10.43 11.37 5.56
N ALA A 36 -9.74 11.95 4.58
CA ALA A 36 -8.57 11.33 3.96
C ALA A 36 -7.45 11.10 4.97
N LYS A 37 -7.07 12.11 5.76
CA LYS A 37 -6.03 11.95 6.80
C LYS A 37 -6.44 10.94 7.86
N ALA A 38 -7.66 11.06 8.38
CA ALA A 38 -8.19 10.13 9.38
C ALA A 38 -8.28 8.69 8.88
N SER A 39 -8.49 8.47 7.58
CA SER A 39 -8.55 7.13 6.99
C SER A 39 -7.22 6.38 7.10
N LEU A 40 -6.08 7.07 6.96
CA LEU A 40 -4.76 6.43 7.05
C LEU A 40 -4.46 5.94 8.47
N ASP A 41 -4.80 6.75 9.48
CA ASP A 41 -4.63 6.34 10.88
C ASP A 41 -5.57 5.19 11.24
N LYS A 42 -6.81 5.19 10.72
CA LYS A 42 -7.74 4.05 10.87
C LYS A 42 -7.20 2.77 10.23
N VAL A 43 -6.55 2.86 9.06
CA VAL A 43 -5.94 1.69 8.40
C VAL A 43 -4.79 1.14 9.25
N GLU A 44 -3.88 2.00 9.72
CA GLU A 44 -2.77 1.57 10.58
C GLU A 44 -3.28 0.86 11.84
N GLN A 45 -4.24 1.47 12.55
CA GLN A 45 -4.82 0.88 13.76
C GLN A 45 -5.51 -0.46 13.50
N ARG A 46 -6.23 -0.60 12.37
CA ARG A 46 -6.84 -1.88 12.00
C ARG A 46 -5.81 -2.97 11.77
N LEU A 47 -4.68 -2.63 11.14
CA LEU A 47 -3.59 -3.59 10.92
C LEU A 47 -2.92 -3.99 12.23
N ILE A 48 -2.63 -3.03 13.10
CA ILE A 48 -2.08 -3.28 14.45
C ILE A 48 -2.99 -4.24 15.22
N ASN A 49 -4.30 -3.96 15.25
CA ASN A 49 -5.28 -4.78 15.95
C ASN A 49 -5.41 -6.19 15.35
N ALA A 50 -5.43 -6.30 14.02
CA ALA A 50 -5.57 -7.60 13.34
C ALA A 50 -4.32 -8.48 13.52
N LEU A 51 -3.13 -7.87 13.61
CA LEU A 51 -1.86 -8.58 13.77
C LEU A 51 -1.49 -8.83 15.24
N GLY A 52 -2.21 -8.23 16.20
CA GLY A 52 -1.89 -8.28 17.62
C GLY A 52 -0.55 -7.63 17.97
N GLY A 53 -0.16 -6.61 17.20
CA GLY A 53 1.18 -6.03 17.22
C GLY A 53 1.24 -4.56 17.63
N SER A 54 2.21 -3.84 17.08
CA SER A 54 2.39 -2.40 17.20
C SER A 54 2.74 -1.78 15.85
N SER A 55 2.89 -0.46 15.79
CA SER A 55 3.35 0.25 14.58
C SER A 55 4.69 -0.27 14.04
N GLU A 56 5.54 -0.85 14.89
CA GLU A 56 6.87 -1.38 14.53
C GLU A 56 6.84 -2.86 14.14
N THR A 57 5.68 -3.53 14.25
CA THR A 57 5.53 -4.91 13.80
C THR A 57 5.87 -5.01 12.31
N ILE A 58 6.80 -5.89 11.98
CA ILE A 58 7.23 -6.11 10.59
C ILE A 58 6.23 -7.01 9.89
N VAL A 59 5.74 -6.55 8.73
CA VAL A 59 4.84 -7.28 7.85
C VAL A 59 5.48 -7.49 6.48
N GLU A 60 5.18 -8.62 5.84
CA GLU A 60 5.52 -8.85 4.44
C GLU A 60 4.35 -8.39 3.56
N LEU A 61 4.59 -7.36 2.74
CA LEU A 61 3.67 -6.96 1.69
C LEU A 61 4.05 -7.68 0.40
N SER A 62 3.07 -8.27 -0.26
CA SER A 62 3.21 -8.90 -1.58
C SER A 62 2.36 -8.14 -2.58
N LEU A 63 3.00 -7.52 -3.57
CA LEU A 63 2.34 -6.83 -4.67
C LEU A 63 2.38 -7.69 -5.92
N LYS A 64 1.22 -7.94 -6.51
CA LYS A 64 1.12 -8.64 -7.80
C LYS A 64 1.41 -7.68 -8.94
N TYR A 65 2.32 -8.08 -9.83
CA TYR A 65 2.69 -7.35 -11.03
C TYR A 65 2.29 -8.12 -12.28
N TYR A 66 2.01 -7.37 -13.33
CA TYR A 66 1.80 -7.89 -14.68
C TYR A 66 2.91 -7.34 -15.57
N CYS A 67 3.58 -8.23 -16.30
CA CYS A 67 4.60 -7.86 -17.28
C CYS A 67 4.10 -8.23 -18.67
N LEU A 68 3.94 -7.22 -19.53
CA LEU A 68 3.59 -7.38 -20.94
C LEU A 68 4.83 -7.06 -21.76
N LEU A 69 5.37 -8.08 -22.43
CA LEU A 69 6.51 -7.94 -23.32
C LEU A 69 6.00 -7.92 -24.76
N ALA A 70 6.50 -6.98 -25.54
CA ALA A 70 6.21 -6.86 -26.96
C ALA A 70 7.50 -6.55 -27.72
N THR A 71 7.61 -7.08 -28.93
CA THR A 71 8.71 -6.81 -29.85
C THR A 71 8.17 -6.06 -31.05
N LYS A 72 8.91 -5.05 -31.53
CA LYS A 72 8.55 -4.35 -32.76
C LYS A 72 8.54 -5.38 -33.91
N PRO A 73 7.48 -5.43 -34.74
CA PRO A 73 7.51 -6.20 -35.98
C PRO A 73 8.58 -5.61 -36.92
N GLU A 74 9.20 -6.45 -37.75
CA GLU A 74 10.25 -6.05 -38.73
C GLU A 74 9.85 -4.81 -39.55
#